data_AF-A0A9P9CI06-F1
#
_entry.id   AF-A0A9P9CI06-F1
#
_cell.length_a   1.000
_cell.length_b   1.000
_cell.length_c   1.000
_cell.angle_alpha   90.00
_cell.angle_beta   90.00
_cell.angle_gamma   90.00
#
_symmetry.space_group_name_H-M   'P 1'
#
loop_
_entity.id
_entity.type
_entity.pdbx_description
1 polymer ?
#
loop_
_entity_poly.entity_id
_entity_poly.type
_entity_poly.pdbx_seq_one_letter_code
_entity_poly.pdbx_strand_id
1 'polypeptide(L)'
;MLSISFSLGSHIAYHVPSLSLTGTGHQLQVDFEDGEHVFTSPDFELGTIHSMKDTPLLGRIIFRYTHSLEEGIVNITVCDEDYESADGMTLMTFPKGREDASCFERSSSAGFAADEIHRNGYWNTRSPLLPGASQLFKTIARDAARAMIEALAAKDDIILSIRTPFPEMPYEEYQQLCLVYRDGEFLCTYDQLDPLEFKGNFEIWDVFSQLDGTAQLPLNATFANVIGSTGDQIPGGGSWVRLWSRETRRPANTCASFGFPTSVTRCVRGARLVGGHIILQRTAQRVRRGSNSVRIIPICSAHNHTSFVNAMEARAERWVVVLKNYHNP
;
A
#
# COMPACT_ATOMS: atom_id res chain seq x y z
N MET A 1 2.55 1.95 20.62
CA MET A 1 2.37 0.51 20.34
C MET A 1 0.90 0.31 20.03
N LEU A 2 0.60 -0.04 18.79
CA LEU A 2 -0.75 -0.32 18.31
C LEU A 2 -0.88 -1.83 18.12
N SER A 3 -1.95 -2.43 18.64
CA SER A 3 -2.19 -3.88 18.52
C SER A 3 -3.53 -4.15 17.84
N ILE A 4 -3.54 -5.12 16.94
CA ILE A 4 -4.76 -5.65 16.32
C ILE A 4 -4.80 -7.17 16.43
N SER A 5 -6.00 -7.73 16.31
CA SER A 5 -6.18 -9.16 16.10
C SER A 5 -7.03 -9.37 14.86
N PHE A 6 -6.64 -10.36 14.03
CA PHE A 6 -7.39 -10.75 12.85
C PHE A 6 -7.37 -12.25 12.65
N SER A 7 -8.37 -12.75 11.93
CA SER A 7 -8.54 -14.18 11.67
C SER A 7 -7.87 -14.57 10.35
N LEU A 8 -7.29 -15.77 10.32
CA LEU A 8 -6.83 -16.43 9.09
C LEU A 8 -7.31 -17.87 9.06
N GLY A 9 -7.38 -18.45 7.86
CA GLY A 9 -7.68 -19.85 7.66
C GLY A 9 -8.74 -20.05 6.59
N SER A 10 -8.71 -21.21 5.94
CA SER A 10 -9.74 -21.57 4.97
C SER A 10 -11.00 -21.99 5.73
N HIS A 11 -12.13 -21.34 5.49
CA HIS A 11 -13.43 -21.85 5.97
C HIS A 11 -13.87 -23.15 5.27
N ILE A 12 -13.10 -23.59 4.27
CA ILE A 12 -13.36 -24.77 3.46
C ILE A 12 -12.33 -25.84 3.82
N ALA A 13 -12.81 -27.00 4.26
CA ALA A 13 -11.95 -28.16 4.48
C ALA A 13 -11.39 -28.65 3.13
N TYR A 14 -10.11 -28.97 3.08
CA TYR A 14 -9.44 -29.48 1.88
C TYR A 14 -8.89 -30.86 2.18
N HIS A 15 -9.32 -31.86 1.40
CA HIS A 15 -8.94 -33.25 1.62
C HIS A 15 -8.55 -33.93 0.32
N VAL A 16 -7.32 -34.40 0.28
CA VAL A 16 -6.78 -35.29 -0.74
C VAL A 16 -5.97 -36.39 -0.06
N PRO A 17 -5.66 -37.53 -0.72
CA PRO A 17 -4.95 -38.64 -0.07
C PRO A 17 -3.62 -38.24 0.59
N SER A 18 -2.97 -37.18 0.11
CA SER A 18 -1.68 -36.71 0.62
C SER A 18 -1.79 -35.58 1.67
N LEU A 19 -2.93 -34.91 1.80
CA LEU A 19 -3.10 -33.72 2.65
C LEU A 19 -4.55 -33.56 3.12
N SER A 20 -4.72 -33.33 4.41
CA SER A 20 -5.98 -32.85 4.99
C SER A 20 -5.74 -31.52 5.68
N LEU A 21 -6.53 -30.50 5.33
CA LEU A 21 -6.59 -29.22 6.06
C LEU A 21 -7.86 -29.20 6.89
N THR A 22 -7.72 -28.83 8.15
CA THR A 22 -8.79 -28.86 9.16
C THR A 22 -9.88 -27.81 8.94
N GLY A 23 -9.60 -26.79 8.13
CA GLY A 23 -10.51 -25.66 7.90
C GLY A 23 -10.71 -24.79 9.14
N THR A 24 -9.77 -24.82 10.09
CA THR A 24 -9.85 -24.05 11.33
C THR A 24 -9.41 -22.60 11.10
N GLY A 25 -10.17 -21.66 11.67
CA GLY A 25 -9.75 -20.27 11.79
C GLY A 25 -8.74 -20.12 12.93
N HIS A 26 -7.67 -19.37 12.70
CA HIS A 26 -6.67 -18.98 13.69
C HIS A 26 -6.76 -17.48 13.91
N GLN A 27 -6.59 -17.03 15.17
CA GLN A 27 -6.44 -15.63 15.49
C GLN A 27 -4.96 -15.29 15.54
N LEU A 28 -4.53 -14.27 14.81
CA LEU A 28 -3.21 -13.67 14.97
C LEU A 28 -3.35 -12.33 15.68
N GLN A 29 -2.38 -12.03 16.53
CA GLN A 29 -2.15 -10.70 17.08
C GLN A 29 -0.90 -10.11 16.44
N VAL A 30 -0.99 -8.84 16.05
CA VAL A 30 0.15 -8.07 15.55
C VAL A 30 0.30 -6.81 16.40
N ASP A 31 1.50 -6.61 16.92
CA ASP A 31 1.90 -5.40 17.62
C ASP A 31 2.78 -4.58 16.68
N PHE A 32 2.31 -3.39 16.31
CA PHE A 32 3.00 -2.48 15.40
C PHE A 32 3.97 -1.59 16.19
N GLU A 33 5.24 -1.67 15.81
CA GLU A 33 6.35 -0.90 16.36
C GLU A 33 6.80 0.19 15.38
N ASP A 34 7.36 1.29 15.89
CA ASP A 34 7.79 2.42 15.08
C ASP A 34 8.91 2.06 14.11
N GLY A 35 8.83 2.56 12.87
CA GLY A 35 9.77 2.27 11.80
C GLY A 35 9.26 1.27 10.75
N GLU A 36 10.19 0.73 9.98
CA GLU A 36 9.93 -0.28 8.94
C GLU A 36 10.23 -1.68 9.46
N HIS A 37 9.29 -2.60 9.31
CA HIS A 37 9.35 -3.92 9.94
C HIS A 37 8.88 -5.02 9.00
N VAL A 38 9.41 -6.23 9.22
CA VAL A 38 8.87 -7.48 8.67
C VAL A 38 8.21 -8.22 9.81
N PHE A 39 6.88 -8.33 9.78
CA PHE A 39 6.16 -9.18 10.73
C PHE A 39 6.31 -10.65 10.34
N THR A 40 6.43 -11.51 11.34
CA THR A 40 6.37 -12.96 11.19
C THR A 40 5.53 -13.53 12.32
N SER A 41 4.45 -14.24 11.98
CA SER A 41 3.58 -14.84 12.99
C SER A 41 4.25 -16.00 13.73
N PRO A 42 3.76 -16.37 14.93
CA PRO A 42 3.98 -17.71 15.46
C PRO A 42 3.48 -18.78 14.49
N ASP A 43 4.01 -20.00 14.62
CA ASP A 43 3.58 -21.13 13.82
C ASP A 43 2.19 -21.59 14.24
N PHE A 44 1.33 -21.90 13.27
CA PHE A 44 0.01 -22.46 13.48
C PHE A 44 -0.20 -23.72 12.65
N GLU A 45 -0.93 -24.68 13.18
CA GLU A 45 -1.19 -25.95 12.49
C GLU A 45 -2.33 -25.78 11.48
N LEU A 46 -2.03 -26.00 10.21
CA LEU A 46 -2.99 -25.94 9.09
C LEU A 46 -3.70 -27.27 8.85
N GLY A 47 -3.05 -28.39 9.20
CA GLY A 47 -3.54 -29.72 8.91
C GLY A 47 -2.48 -30.80 8.97
N THR A 48 -2.67 -31.87 8.21
CA THR A 48 -1.88 -33.11 8.29
C THR A 48 -1.46 -33.60 6.91
N ILE A 49 -0.17 -33.87 6.73
CA ILE A 49 0.44 -34.41 5.51
C ILE A 49 0.51 -35.94 5.63
N HIS A 50 -0.46 -36.63 5.05
CA HIS A 50 -0.58 -38.09 5.12
C HIS A 50 0.56 -38.83 4.40
N SER A 51 1.06 -38.27 3.30
CA SER A 51 2.20 -38.85 2.57
C SER A 51 3.52 -38.81 3.36
N MET A 52 3.54 -38.05 4.47
CA MET A 52 4.70 -37.91 5.36
C MET A 52 4.40 -38.47 6.75
N LYS A 53 3.84 -39.67 6.85
CA LYS A 53 3.53 -40.34 8.14
C LYS A 53 2.68 -39.46 9.07
N ASP A 54 1.64 -38.85 8.51
CA ASP A 54 0.72 -37.95 9.22
C ASP A 54 1.43 -36.79 9.94
N THR A 55 2.46 -36.22 9.31
CA THR A 55 3.20 -35.08 9.85
C THR A 55 2.30 -33.82 9.82
N PRO A 56 2.22 -33.05 10.91
CA PRO A 56 1.50 -31.77 10.90
C PRO A 56 2.09 -30.79 9.89
N LEU A 57 1.22 -30.14 9.11
CA LEU A 57 1.56 -29.00 8.27
C LEU A 57 1.46 -27.73 9.11
N LEU A 58 2.55 -26.99 9.22
CA LEU A 58 2.58 -25.69 9.87
C LEU A 58 2.48 -24.57 8.85
N GLY A 59 1.85 -23.48 9.27
CA GLY A 59 1.72 -22.23 8.54
C GLY A 59 2.29 -21.07 9.34
N ARG A 60 2.76 -20.05 8.62
CA ARG A 60 3.28 -18.79 9.14
C ARG A 60 2.94 -17.66 8.18
N ILE A 61 2.50 -16.54 8.72
CA ILE A 61 2.21 -15.33 7.97
C ILE A 61 3.38 -14.36 8.05
N ILE A 62 3.79 -13.82 6.90
CA ILE A 62 4.88 -12.85 6.76
C ILE A 62 4.39 -11.68 5.92
N PHE A 63 4.65 -10.46 6.37
CA PHE A 63 4.39 -9.24 5.59
C PHE A 63 5.25 -8.08 6.08
N ARG A 64 5.42 -7.05 5.25
CA ARG A 64 6.07 -5.80 5.66
C ARG A 64 5.05 -4.74 6.03
N TYR A 65 5.42 -3.91 7.00
CA TYR A 65 4.66 -2.73 7.37
C TYR A 65 5.59 -1.58 7.73
N THR A 66 5.05 -0.36 7.67
CA THR A 66 5.68 0.82 8.25
C THR A 66 4.75 1.41 9.29
N HIS A 67 5.29 1.79 10.43
CA HIS A 67 4.63 2.60 11.44
C HIS A 67 5.39 3.92 11.56
N SER A 68 4.66 5.03 11.59
CA SER A 68 5.26 6.34 11.85
C SER A 68 4.28 7.22 12.61
N LEU A 69 4.79 8.30 13.20
CA LEU A 69 3.98 9.36 13.78
C LEU A 69 4.01 10.58 12.85
N GLU A 70 2.85 10.98 12.33
CA GLU A 70 2.67 12.17 11.49
C GLU A 70 1.73 13.14 12.23
N GLU A 71 2.24 14.32 12.63
CA GLU A 71 1.50 15.31 13.44
C GLU A 71 0.85 14.73 14.72
N GLY A 72 1.49 13.73 15.33
CA GLY A 72 0.99 13.07 16.54
C GLY A 72 -0.11 12.03 16.28
N ILE A 73 -0.41 11.72 15.02
CA ILE A 73 -1.32 10.64 14.62
C ILE A 73 -0.48 9.44 14.16
N VAL A 74 -0.86 8.24 14.59
CA VAL A 74 -0.22 6.99 14.14
C VAL A 74 -0.58 6.74 12.68
N ASN A 75 0.43 6.59 11.83
CA ASN A 75 0.28 6.20 10.44
C ASN A 75 0.84 4.78 10.25
N ILE A 76 -0.02 3.86 9.82
CA ILE A 76 0.32 2.48 9.51
C ILE A 76 0.22 2.27 8.01
N THR A 77 1.32 1.86 7.38
CA THR A 77 1.36 1.48 5.98
C THR A 77 1.45 -0.03 5.86
N VAL A 78 0.51 -0.63 5.12
CA VAL A 78 0.49 -2.06 4.76
C VAL A 78 0.24 -2.21 3.26
N CYS A 79 0.50 -3.39 2.72
CA CYS A 79 0.21 -3.72 1.34
C CYS A 79 -1.23 -4.21 1.14
N ASP A 80 -1.84 -3.85 0.02
CA ASP A 80 -3.14 -4.39 -0.40
C ASP A 80 -3.05 -5.90 -0.68
N GLU A 81 -4.20 -6.56 -0.68
CA GLU A 81 -4.34 -8.00 -0.85
C GLU A 81 -3.86 -8.49 -2.23
N ASP A 82 -3.88 -7.62 -3.24
CA ASP A 82 -3.38 -7.89 -4.58
C ASP A 82 -2.04 -7.18 -4.89
N TYR A 83 -1.35 -6.62 -3.89
CA TYR A 83 -0.07 -5.93 -4.10
C TYR A 83 1.03 -6.87 -4.59
N GLU A 84 1.54 -6.62 -5.80
CA GLU A 84 2.51 -7.50 -6.46
C GLU A 84 3.97 -7.20 -6.02
N SER A 85 4.29 -7.46 -4.76
CA SER A 85 5.64 -7.29 -4.19
C SER A 85 5.97 -8.34 -3.13
N ALA A 86 7.27 -8.51 -2.85
CA ALA A 86 7.77 -9.24 -1.68
C ALA A 86 7.34 -8.61 -0.33
N ASP A 87 6.86 -7.37 -0.36
CA ASP A 87 6.33 -6.68 0.81
C ASP A 87 4.92 -7.16 1.20
N GLY A 88 4.21 -7.79 0.26
CA GLY A 88 2.83 -8.26 0.43
C GLY A 88 2.68 -9.43 1.40
N MET A 89 1.43 -9.74 1.72
CA MET A 89 1.08 -10.83 2.62
C MET A 89 1.48 -12.19 2.02
N THR A 90 2.25 -12.97 2.76
CA THR A 90 2.77 -14.27 2.34
C THR A 90 2.44 -15.33 3.37
N LEU A 91 1.88 -16.45 2.91
CA LEU A 91 1.75 -17.67 3.70
C LEU A 91 2.94 -18.58 3.40
N MET A 92 3.78 -18.78 4.42
CA MET A 92 4.83 -19.79 4.45
C MET A 92 4.25 -21.08 5.04
N THR A 93 4.45 -22.21 4.38
CA THR A 93 3.99 -23.54 4.83
C THR A 93 5.14 -24.52 4.86
N PHE A 94 5.20 -25.37 5.88
CA PHE A 94 6.26 -26.37 6.02
C PHE A 94 5.82 -27.55 6.91
N PRO A 95 6.31 -28.78 6.66
CA PRO A 95 6.09 -29.91 7.56
C PRO A 95 6.77 -29.65 8.92
N LYS A 96 6.12 -30.02 10.02
CA LYS A 96 6.67 -29.87 11.37
C LYS A 96 8.04 -30.56 11.49
N GLY A 97 9.04 -29.82 11.97
CA GLY A 97 10.42 -30.28 12.10
C GLY A 97 11.22 -30.30 10.79
N ARG A 98 10.70 -29.66 9.73
CA ARG A 98 11.33 -29.52 8.41
C ARG A 98 11.16 -28.10 7.88
N GLU A 99 11.65 -27.10 8.61
CA GLU A 99 11.64 -25.69 8.15
C GLU A 99 12.47 -25.52 6.87
N ASP A 100 13.44 -26.41 6.64
CA ASP A 100 14.19 -26.53 5.38
C ASP A 100 13.28 -26.83 4.17
N ALA A 101 12.07 -27.36 4.42
CA ALA A 101 11.05 -27.73 3.44
C ALA A 101 9.90 -26.72 3.31
N SER A 102 10.24 -25.44 3.24
CA SER A 102 9.26 -24.36 3.16
C SER A 102 8.75 -24.10 1.74
N CYS A 103 7.45 -23.82 1.64
CA CYS A 103 6.78 -23.32 0.45
C CYS A 103 6.12 -21.99 0.76
N PHE A 104 6.24 -21.04 -0.16
CA PHE A 104 5.68 -19.69 -0.03
C PHE A 104 4.52 -19.53 -1.00
N GLU A 105 3.43 -18.92 -0.55
CA GLU A 105 2.30 -18.53 -1.38
C GLU A 105 1.91 -17.10 -1.02
N ARG A 106 2.02 -16.19 -1.99
CA ARG A 106 1.72 -14.76 -1.83
C ARG A 106 0.24 -14.49 -2.09
N SER A 107 -0.32 -13.46 -1.46
CA SER A 107 -1.72 -13.05 -1.66
C SER A 107 -2.01 -12.61 -3.11
N SER A 108 -1.03 -11.97 -3.74
CA SER A 108 -1.09 -11.50 -5.13
C SER A 108 -0.48 -12.50 -6.12
N SER A 109 -0.54 -12.19 -7.42
CA SER A 109 0.10 -12.99 -8.46
C SER A 109 1.59 -12.66 -8.66
N ALA A 110 2.18 -11.83 -7.79
CA ALA A 110 3.60 -11.53 -7.84
C ALA A 110 4.43 -12.80 -7.98
N GLY A 111 5.31 -12.80 -8.98
CA GLY A 111 6.34 -13.81 -9.11
C GLY A 111 7.17 -13.93 -7.83
N PHE A 112 7.72 -15.11 -7.59
CA PHE A 112 8.65 -15.36 -6.49
C PHE A 112 10.00 -14.75 -6.81
N ALA A 113 10.68 -14.22 -5.80
CA ALA A 113 12.09 -13.86 -5.98
C ALA A 113 12.90 -15.13 -6.32
N ALA A 114 14.01 -15.00 -7.06
CA ALA A 114 14.75 -16.15 -7.57
C ALA A 114 15.29 -17.07 -6.46
N ASP A 115 15.53 -16.50 -5.27
CA ASP A 115 15.91 -17.17 -4.04
C ASP A 115 14.73 -17.83 -3.30
N GLU A 116 13.50 -17.35 -3.46
CA GLU A 116 12.29 -17.97 -2.90
C GLU A 116 11.80 -19.19 -3.71
N ILE A 117 12.29 -19.37 -4.95
CA ILE A 117 12.04 -20.58 -5.76
C ILE A 117 12.93 -21.71 -5.22
N HIS A 118 12.68 -22.12 -3.98
CA HIS A 118 13.23 -23.36 -3.48
C HIS A 118 12.48 -24.52 -4.14
N ARG A 119 13.15 -25.20 -5.06
CA ARG A 119 12.76 -26.54 -5.52
C ARG A 119 12.93 -27.51 -4.36
N ASN A 120 12.03 -27.47 -3.39
CA ASN A 120 12.06 -28.42 -2.29
C ASN A 120 11.41 -29.73 -2.74
N GLY A 121 12.18 -30.83 -2.65
CA GLY A 121 11.69 -32.16 -3.02
C GLY A 121 10.67 -32.74 -2.03
N TYR A 122 10.58 -32.21 -0.80
CA TYR A 122 9.82 -32.81 0.30
C TYR A 122 8.43 -32.20 0.50
N TRP A 123 8.26 -30.91 0.20
CA TRP A 123 6.97 -30.21 0.29
C TRP A 123 6.81 -29.29 -0.91
N ASN A 124 5.69 -29.40 -1.62
CA ASN A 124 5.40 -28.61 -2.81
C ASN A 124 3.89 -28.53 -3.06
N THR A 125 3.33 -27.34 -2.87
CA THR A 125 1.90 -27.00 -3.05
C THR A 125 1.43 -27.08 -4.50
N ARG A 126 2.35 -27.16 -5.47
CA ARG A 126 2.10 -27.27 -6.91
C ARG A 126 2.26 -28.70 -7.43
N SER A 127 2.49 -29.67 -6.55
CA SER A 127 2.53 -31.08 -6.92
C SER A 127 1.20 -31.52 -7.54
N PRO A 128 1.20 -32.35 -8.60
CA PRO A 128 -0.02 -32.97 -9.11
C PRO A 128 -0.80 -33.78 -8.07
N LEU A 129 -0.15 -34.18 -6.97
CA LEU A 129 -0.76 -34.89 -5.84
C LEU A 129 -1.56 -33.96 -4.90
N LEU A 130 -1.44 -32.64 -5.06
CA LEU A 130 -2.11 -31.61 -4.26
C LEU A 130 -2.90 -30.63 -5.18
N PRO A 131 -3.88 -31.13 -5.95
CA PRO A 131 -4.59 -30.30 -6.92
C PRO A 131 -5.31 -29.12 -6.25
N GLY A 132 -4.94 -27.90 -6.65
CA GLY A 132 -5.55 -26.67 -6.14
C GLY A 132 -5.01 -26.17 -4.79
N ALA A 133 -4.07 -26.88 -4.15
CA ALA A 133 -3.52 -26.46 -2.85
C ALA A 133 -2.81 -25.10 -2.92
N SER A 134 -2.02 -24.84 -3.97
CA SER A 134 -1.40 -23.52 -4.19
C SER A 134 -2.42 -22.38 -4.25
N GLN A 135 -3.52 -22.56 -5.00
CA GLN A 135 -4.58 -21.56 -5.07
C GLN A 135 -5.30 -21.38 -3.73
N LEU A 136 -5.52 -22.46 -2.99
CA LEU A 136 -6.11 -22.40 -1.66
C LEU A 136 -5.23 -21.63 -0.66
N PHE A 137 -3.93 -21.91 -0.62
CA PHE A 137 -2.98 -21.21 0.24
C PHE A 137 -2.83 -19.74 -0.12
N LYS A 138 -2.85 -19.41 -1.42
CA LYS A 138 -2.94 -18.02 -1.90
C LYS A 138 -4.20 -17.32 -1.40
N THR A 139 -5.35 -18.00 -1.46
CA THR A 139 -6.60 -17.46 -0.90
C THR A 139 -6.50 -17.21 0.60
N ILE A 140 -5.87 -18.11 1.37
CA ILE A 140 -5.64 -17.90 2.81
C ILE A 140 -4.79 -16.65 3.06
N ALA A 141 -3.70 -16.45 2.30
CA ALA A 141 -2.87 -15.25 2.41
C ALA A 141 -3.64 -13.97 2.05
N ARG A 142 -4.47 -14.02 1.00
CA ARG A 142 -5.33 -12.89 0.58
C ARG A 142 -6.39 -12.55 1.63
N ASP A 143 -7.08 -13.54 2.16
CA ASP A 143 -8.11 -13.34 3.18
C ASP A 143 -7.48 -12.82 4.49
N ALA A 144 -6.28 -13.26 4.85
CA ALA A 144 -5.52 -12.70 5.97
C ALA A 144 -5.14 -11.22 5.75
N ALA A 145 -4.68 -10.85 4.55
CA ALA A 145 -4.40 -9.46 4.20
C ALA A 145 -5.64 -8.58 4.35
N ARG A 146 -6.78 -9.03 3.81
CA ARG A 146 -8.06 -8.34 3.93
C ARG A 146 -8.50 -8.18 5.37
N ALA A 147 -8.48 -9.27 6.15
CA ALA A 147 -8.88 -9.25 7.56
C ALA A 147 -8.01 -8.30 8.40
N MET A 148 -6.71 -8.23 8.12
CA MET A 148 -5.79 -7.27 8.74
C MET A 148 -6.16 -5.82 8.37
N ILE A 149 -6.39 -5.54 7.08
CA ILE A 149 -6.78 -4.22 6.59
C ILE A 149 -8.11 -3.78 7.23
N GLU A 150 -9.09 -4.67 7.29
CA GLU A 150 -10.40 -4.41 7.94
C GLU A 150 -10.23 -4.11 9.43
N ALA A 151 -9.40 -4.88 10.14
CA ALA A 151 -9.13 -4.66 11.56
C ALA A 151 -8.42 -3.32 11.83
N LEU A 152 -7.51 -2.90 10.95
CA LEU A 152 -6.88 -1.58 11.01
C LEU A 152 -7.87 -0.46 10.66
N ALA A 153 -8.67 -0.63 9.61
CA ALA A 153 -9.63 0.38 9.15
C ALA A 153 -10.75 0.66 10.17
N ALA A 154 -11.00 -0.28 11.09
CA ALA A 154 -11.92 -0.11 12.22
C ALA A 154 -11.38 0.81 13.34
N LYS A 155 -10.11 1.22 13.29
CA LYS A 155 -9.50 2.17 14.23
C LYS A 155 -9.68 3.60 13.72
N ASP A 156 -10.36 4.43 14.49
CA ASP A 156 -10.64 5.84 14.12
C ASP A 156 -9.48 6.81 14.46
N ASP A 157 -8.50 6.37 15.22
CA ASP A 157 -7.37 7.16 15.74
C ASP A 157 -6.06 6.98 14.95
N ILE A 158 -6.10 6.26 13.83
CA ILE A 158 -4.94 6.02 12.97
C ILE A 158 -5.19 6.52 11.54
N ILE A 159 -4.11 6.80 10.83
CA ILE A 159 -4.09 6.87 9.38
C ILE A 159 -3.68 5.48 8.87
N LEU A 160 -4.58 4.81 8.15
CA LEU A 160 -4.25 3.56 7.48
C LEU A 160 -3.89 3.85 6.03
N SER A 161 -2.64 3.63 5.65
CA SER A 161 -2.14 3.70 4.28
C SER A 161 -2.05 2.28 3.70
N ILE A 162 -2.67 2.06 2.54
CA ILE A 162 -2.72 0.78 1.83
C ILE A 162 -2.00 0.96 0.50
N ARG A 163 -0.86 0.27 0.34
CA ARG A 163 -0.10 0.28 -0.92
C ARG A 163 -0.81 -0.57 -1.96
N THR A 164 -1.17 0.03 -3.09
CA THR A 164 -1.92 -0.66 -4.16
C THR A 164 -1.01 -0.90 -5.38
N PRO A 165 -1.32 -1.89 -6.24
CA PRO A 165 -0.60 -2.07 -7.49
C PRO A 165 -0.54 -0.77 -8.31
N PHE A 166 0.56 -0.58 -9.04
CA PHE A 166 0.66 0.53 -9.98
C PHE A 166 -0.35 0.32 -11.13
N PRO A 167 -1.01 1.38 -11.62
CA PRO A 167 -1.91 1.26 -12.75
C PRO A 167 -1.10 0.97 -14.01
N GLU A 168 -1.35 -0.20 -14.64
CA GLU A 168 -1.05 -0.73 -16.00
C GLU A 168 0.11 -0.18 -16.88
N MET A 169 0.99 0.70 -16.40
CA MET A 169 2.28 0.93 -17.02
C MET A 169 3.26 -0.09 -16.41
N PRO A 170 4.04 -0.83 -17.23
CA PRO A 170 4.99 -1.81 -16.74
C PRO A 170 5.93 -1.18 -15.71
N TYR A 171 6.13 -1.88 -14.58
CA TYR A 171 6.98 -1.42 -13.48
C TYR A 171 8.40 -1.07 -13.95
N GLU A 172 8.88 -1.80 -14.95
CA GLU A 172 10.17 -1.61 -15.60
C GLU A 172 10.28 -0.25 -16.32
N GLU A 173 9.19 0.24 -16.94
CA GLU A 173 9.17 1.55 -17.62
C GLU A 173 9.18 2.72 -16.62
N TYR A 174 8.67 2.51 -15.40
CA TYR A 174 8.69 3.51 -14.31
C TYR A 174 10.04 3.61 -13.61
N GLN A 175 10.76 2.50 -13.44
CA GLN A 175 12.04 2.47 -12.73
C GLN A 175 13.21 3.02 -13.55
N GLN A 176 13.08 3.04 -14.88
CA GLN A 176 14.20 3.27 -15.77
C GLN A 176 14.51 4.74 -16.04
N LEU A 177 13.54 5.64 -15.87
CA LEU A 177 13.74 7.04 -16.21
C LEU A 177 14.15 7.86 -14.97
N CYS A 178 15.12 8.74 -15.16
CA CYS A 178 15.49 9.78 -14.21
C CYS A 178 15.56 11.14 -14.92
N LEU A 179 15.28 12.22 -14.21
CA LEU A 179 15.50 13.60 -14.65
C LEU A 179 16.87 14.05 -14.18
N VAL A 180 17.70 14.53 -15.10
CA VAL A 180 19.03 15.02 -14.80
C VAL A 180 19.03 16.55 -14.77
N TYR A 181 19.48 17.11 -13.65
CA TYR A 181 19.68 18.53 -13.46
C TYR A 181 21.15 18.84 -13.22
N ARG A 182 21.57 20.07 -13.53
CA ARG A 182 22.87 20.62 -13.16
C ARG A 182 22.69 22.07 -12.72
N ASP A 183 23.18 22.38 -11.52
CA ASP A 183 23.06 23.72 -10.93
C ASP A 183 21.61 24.27 -10.94
N GLY A 184 20.62 23.36 -10.80
CA GLY A 184 19.19 23.67 -10.80
C GLY A 184 18.51 23.73 -12.18
N GLU A 185 19.26 23.61 -13.28
CA GLU A 185 18.70 23.60 -14.65
C GLU A 185 18.47 22.18 -15.16
N PHE A 186 17.31 21.95 -15.79
CA PHE A 186 16.97 20.66 -16.41
C PHE A 186 17.79 20.43 -17.68
N LEU A 187 18.42 19.26 -17.78
CA LEU A 187 19.25 18.89 -18.93
C LEU A 187 18.55 17.86 -19.84
N CYS A 188 18.17 16.72 -19.28
CA CYS A 188 17.59 15.62 -20.04
C CYS A 188 16.87 14.59 -19.16
N THR A 189 16.14 13.69 -19.80
CA THR A 189 15.70 12.41 -19.23
C THR A 189 16.79 11.35 -19.48
N TYR A 190 17.13 10.56 -18.47
CA TYR A 190 18.18 9.55 -18.51
C TYR A 190 17.59 8.17 -18.20
N ASP A 191 17.91 7.19 -19.05
CA ASP A 191 17.53 5.78 -18.93
C ASP A 191 18.67 5.03 -18.21
N GLN A 192 18.38 4.48 -17.03
CA GLN A 192 19.39 3.91 -16.12
C GLN A 192 20.17 2.74 -16.76
N LEU A 193 21.36 3.00 -17.32
CA LEU A 193 22.35 1.95 -17.57
C LEU A 193 23.81 2.28 -17.23
N ASP A 194 24.21 3.50 -16.88
CA ASP A 194 25.55 3.72 -16.30
C ASP A 194 25.70 5.00 -15.44
N PRO A 195 25.67 4.91 -14.09
CA PRO A 195 25.89 6.06 -13.20
C PRO A 195 27.29 6.70 -13.31
N LEU A 196 28.20 6.18 -14.15
CA LEU A 196 29.53 6.75 -14.39
C LEU A 196 29.57 7.95 -15.36
N GLU A 197 28.49 8.26 -16.09
CA GLU A 197 28.46 9.39 -17.05
C GLU A 197 28.27 10.77 -16.41
N PHE A 198 27.67 10.86 -15.22
CA PHE A 198 27.40 12.14 -14.54
C PHE A 198 28.35 12.39 -13.36
N LYS A 199 29.62 12.67 -13.66
CA LYS A 199 30.60 13.15 -12.64
C LYS A 199 30.48 14.68 -12.49
N GLY A 200 30.18 15.17 -11.30
CA GLY A 200 30.06 16.62 -10.98
C GLY A 200 28.84 16.96 -10.12
N ASN A 201 28.42 18.23 -10.12
CA ASN A 201 27.21 18.71 -9.43
C ASN A 201 25.93 18.38 -10.22
N PHE A 202 25.75 17.12 -10.61
CA PHE A 202 24.52 16.67 -11.22
C PHE A 202 23.56 16.17 -10.14
N GLU A 203 22.28 16.53 -10.28
CA GLU A 203 21.22 15.99 -9.44
C GLU A 203 20.33 15.10 -10.31
N ILE A 204 20.17 13.85 -9.90
CA ILE A 204 19.35 12.85 -10.61
C ILE A 204 18.09 12.64 -9.78
N TRP A 205 16.92 12.85 -10.38
CA TRP A 205 15.61 12.79 -9.72
C TRP A 205 14.74 11.74 -10.40
N ASP A 206 13.98 10.96 -9.65
CA ASP A 206 13.01 10.01 -10.24
C ASP A 206 11.91 10.77 -11.01
N VAL A 207 11.36 10.18 -12.07
CA VAL A 207 10.36 10.86 -12.91
C VAL A 207 8.97 10.84 -12.27
N PHE A 208 8.35 12.02 -12.22
CA PHE A 208 6.94 12.33 -11.91
C PHE A 208 6.38 11.78 -10.59
N SER A 209 5.28 12.38 -10.13
CA SER A 209 4.49 11.84 -9.03
C SER A 209 3.95 10.46 -9.41
N GLN A 210 4.10 9.49 -8.52
CA GLN A 210 3.65 8.12 -8.71
C GLN A 210 2.52 7.80 -7.74
N LEU A 211 1.63 6.87 -8.13
CA LEU A 211 0.66 6.30 -7.20
C LEU A 211 1.37 5.37 -6.23
N ASP A 212 1.26 5.59 -4.92
CA ASP A 212 1.73 4.61 -3.92
C ASP A 212 0.57 3.80 -3.34
N GLY A 213 -0.63 4.35 -3.36
CA GLY A 213 -1.83 3.66 -2.91
C GLY A 213 -2.92 4.61 -2.44
N THR A 214 -3.68 4.16 -1.44
CA THR A 214 -4.73 4.97 -0.80
C THR A 214 -4.51 5.03 0.70
N ALA A 215 -5.06 6.03 1.36
CA ALA A 215 -5.09 6.06 2.81
C ALA A 215 -6.46 6.51 3.33
N GLN A 216 -6.82 6.08 4.53
CA GLN A 216 -7.99 6.54 5.24
C GLN A 216 -7.56 7.51 6.35
N LEU A 217 -8.07 8.74 6.30
CA LEU A 217 -7.84 9.75 7.32
C LEU A 217 -8.83 9.61 8.49
N PRO A 218 -8.42 9.94 9.73
CA PRO A 218 -9.34 10.15 10.83
C PRO A 218 -10.39 11.21 10.54
N LEU A 219 -11.54 11.13 11.21
CA LEU A 219 -12.53 12.20 11.14
C LEU A 219 -11.93 13.50 11.70
N ASN A 220 -12.13 14.62 11.00
CA ASN A 220 -11.54 15.92 11.32
C ASN A 220 -10.00 15.95 11.26
N ALA A 221 -9.38 14.98 10.59
CA ALA A 221 -7.95 15.05 10.28
C ALA A 221 -7.65 16.41 9.64
N THR A 222 -6.66 17.11 10.21
CA THR A 222 -6.27 18.43 9.74
C THR A 222 -5.31 18.28 8.56
N PHE A 223 -5.55 19.05 7.51
CA PHE A 223 -4.69 19.09 6.34
C PHE A 223 -4.58 20.50 5.75
N ALA A 224 -3.57 20.70 4.91
CA ALA A 224 -3.31 21.95 4.21
C ALA A 224 -3.09 21.69 2.71
N ASN A 225 -3.37 22.69 1.88
CA ASN A 225 -3.09 22.60 0.43
C ASN A 225 -1.57 22.67 0.17
N VAL A 226 -1.11 21.90 -0.81
CA VAL A 226 0.25 22.05 -1.36
C VAL A 226 0.29 23.27 -2.29
N ILE A 227 1.29 24.13 -2.10
CA ILE A 227 1.53 25.29 -2.95
C ILE A 227 2.33 24.86 -4.18
N GLY A 228 1.84 25.20 -5.38
CA GLY A 228 2.55 25.01 -6.65
C GLY A 228 2.15 23.79 -7.49
N SER A 229 1.11 23.04 -7.11
CA SER A 229 0.81 21.73 -7.70
C SER A 229 0.25 21.70 -9.14
N THR A 230 0.06 22.85 -9.79
CA THR A 230 -0.77 22.98 -11.00
C THR A 230 -0.16 22.31 -12.25
N GLY A 231 1.14 22.02 -12.28
CA GLY A 231 1.81 21.38 -13.41
C GLY A 231 2.14 19.90 -13.22
N ASP A 232 1.73 19.30 -12.09
CA ASP A 232 2.14 17.92 -11.78
C ASP A 232 1.42 16.91 -12.69
N GLN A 233 2.17 15.93 -13.19
CA GLN A 233 1.63 14.92 -14.09
C GLN A 233 0.81 13.89 -13.32
N ILE A 234 -0.33 13.50 -13.88
CA ILE A 234 -1.31 12.64 -13.23
C ILE A 234 -0.96 11.18 -13.53
N PRO A 235 -0.74 10.32 -12.52
CA PRO A 235 -0.57 8.88 -12.72
C PRO A 235 -1.70 8.27 -13.56
N GLY A 236 -1.36 7.72 -14.72
CA GLY A 236 -2.33 7.15 -15.67
C GLY A 236 -3.24 8.16 -16.38
N GLY A 237 -2.92 9.46 -16.34
CA GLY A 237 -3.61 10.53 -17.05
C GLY A 237 -4.98 10.96 -16.47
N GLY A 238 -5.70 11.83 -17.19
CA GLY A 238 -7.06 12.26 -16.84
C GLY A 238 -7.12 13.48 -15.91
N SER A 239 -7.76 13.35 -14.75
CA SER A 239 -7.86 14.41 -13.73
C SER A 239 -7.61 13.85 -12.34
N TRP A 240 -7.06 14.66 -11.43
CA TRP A 240 -6.75 14.23 -10.06
C TRP A 240 -7.96 13.70 -9.29
N VAL A 241 -9.13 14.32 -9.45
CA VAL A 241 -10.39 13.82 -8.87
C VAL A 241 -10.85 12.49 -9.49
N ARG A 242 -10.52 12.23 -10.76
CA ARG A 242 -10.84 10.96 -11.43
C ARG A 242 -9.88 9.86 -10.99
N LEU A 243 -8.58 10.16 -10.84
CA LEU A 243 -7.61 9.28 -10.20
C LEU A 243 -8.13 8.89 -8.80
N TRP A 244 -8.47 9.89 -7.98
CA TRP A 244 -9.05 9.64 -6.65
C TRP A 244 -10.27 8.73 -6.68
N SER A 245 -11.25 9.00 -7.56
CA SER A 245 -12.48 8.22 -7.63
C SER A 245 -12.22 6.77 -8.06
N ARG A 246 -11.26 6.57 -8.98
CA ARG A 246 -10.85 5.26 -9.48
C ARG A 246 -10.16 4.46 -8.38
N GLU A 247 -9.12 5.01 -7.77
CA GLU A 247 -8.31 4.27 -6.78
C GLU A 247 -9.08 4.00 -5.48
N THR A 248 -9.91 4.95 -5.03
CA THR A 248 -10.73 4.76 -3.82
C THR A 248 -12.04 4.01 -4.08
N ARG A 249 -12.35 3.70 -5.35
CA ARG A 249 -13.62 3.12 -5.82
C ARG A 249 -14.85 3.87 -5.30
N ARG A 250 -14.74 5.19 -5.13
CA ARG A 250 -15.79 6.06 -4.57
C ARG A 250 -16.13 7.20 -5.53
N PRO A 251 -17.42 7.59 -5.61
CA PRO A 251 -17.79 8.76 -6.38
C PRO A 251 -17.40 10.03 -5.63
N ALA A 252 -16.63 10.93 -6.27
CA ALA A 252 -16.34 12.25 -5.74
C ALA A 252 -17.58 13.15 -5.81
N ASN A 253 -18.48 13.01 -4.84
CA ASN A 253 -19.76 13.74 -4.81
C ASN A 253 -19.73 14.96 -3.88
N THR A 254 -18.79 14.99 -2.95
CA THR A 254 -18.71 16.02 -1.92
C THR A 254 -17.29 16.56 -1.76
N CYS A 255 -17.20 17.83 -1.37
CA CYS A 255 -15.93 18.45 -1.01
C CYS A 255 -15.51 17.93 0.37
N ALA A 256 -14.33 17.33 0.46
CA ALA A 256 -13.81 16.77 1.70
C ALA A 256 -13.44 17.84 2.73
N SER A 257 -13.08 19.04 2.26
CA SER A 257 -12.56 20.12 3.09
C SER A 257 -13.67 20.91 3.80
N PHE A 258 -13.50 21.08 5.12
CA PHE A 258 -14.32 21.92 5.99
C PHE A 258 -13.45 22.89 6.81
N GLY A 259 -14.07 23.82 7.53
CA GLY A 259 -13.37 24.70 8.49
C GLY A 259 -12.73 25.94 7.86
N PHE A 260 -13.17 26.34 6.66
CA PHE A 260 -12.63 27.52 5.98
C PHE A 260 -12.96 28.82 6.71
N PRO A 261 -12.07 29.83 6.64
CA PRO A 261 -12.41 31.19 7.01
C PRO A 261 -13.66 31.64 6.26
N THR A 262 -14.54 32.37 6.94
CA THR A 262 -15.81 32.87 6.37
C THR A 262 -15.63 33.78 5.16
N SER A 263 -14.41 34.29 4.93
CA SER A 263 -14.01 35.10 3.78
C SER A 263 -13.72 34.31 2.50
N VAL A 264 -13.56 32.98 2.58
CA VAL A 264 -13.37 32.13 1.40
C VAL A 264 -14.72 31.70 0.85
N THR A 265 -14.92 31.83 -0.47
CA THR A 265 -16.18 31.47 -1.15
C THR A 265 -16.61 30.07 -0.76
N ARG A 266 -17.82 29.96 -0.20
CA ARG A 266 -18.42 28.66 0.18
C ARG A 266 -18.36 27.71 -1.01
N CYS A 267 -18.04 26.44 -0.77
CA CYS A 267 -18.30 25.36 -1.70
C CYS A 267 -19.79 25.36 -2.07
N VAL A 268 -20.14 26.04 -3.16
CA VAL A 268 -21.52 26.13 -3.65
C VAL A 268 -21.98 24.76 -4.15
N ARG A 269 -23.28 24.48 -4.01
CA ARG A 269 -23.87 23.24 -4.55
C ARG A 269 -23.59 23.19 -6.05
N GLY A 270 -22.92 22.13 -6.52
CA GLY A 270 -22.48 22.00 -7.92
C GLY A 270 -21.08 22.57 -8.23
N ALA A 271 -20.31 22.98 -7.22
CA ALA A 271 -18.92 23.35 -7.41
C ALA A 271 -18.09 22.19 -8.01
N ARG A 272 -17.25 22.50 -9.00
CA ARG A 272 -16.39 21.51 -9.64
C ARG A 272 -15.33 21.01 -8.64
N LEU A 273 -15.33 19.71 -8.39
CA LEU A 273 -14.27 19.04 -7.63
C LEU A 273 -13.05 18.81 -8.55
N VAL A 274 -11.85 19.04 -8.02
CA VAL A 274 -10.61 19.02 -8.81
C VAL A 274 -9.59 17.97 -8.36
N GLY A 275 -9.69 17.47 -7.13
CA GLY A 275 -8.68 16.60 -6.52
C GLY A 275 -7.51 17.46 -6.05
N GLY A 276 -7.59 17.94 -4.81
CA GLY A 276 -6.59 18.83 -4.25
C GLY A 276 -5.40 18.07 -3.70
N HIS A 277 -4.21 18.62 -3.91
CA HIS A 277 -2.98 18.12 -3.31
C HIS A 277 -2.89 18.64 -1.90
N ILE A 278 -2.78 17.73 -0.94
CA ILE A 278 -2.74 18.05 0.47
C ILE A 278 -1.55 17.41 1.17
N ILE A 279 -1.18 18.01 2.28
CA ILE A 279 -0.32 17.41 3.30
C ILE A 279 -1.09 17.37 4.62
N LEU A 280 -0.80 16.39 5.46
CA LEU A 280 -1.38 16.28 6.80
C LEU A 280 -0.63 17.20 7.75
N GLN A 281 -0.69 18.49 7.49
CA GLN A 281 -0.11 19.54 8.33
C GLN A 281 -1.10 20.70 8.45
N ARG A 282 -0.77 21.61 9.36
CA ARG A 282 -1.56 22.82 9.64
C ARG A 282 -1.15 24.05 8.87
N THR A 283 -0.21 23.96 7.94
CA THR A 283 0.24 25.12 7.17
C THR A 283 0.42 24.75 5.72
N ALA A 284 -0.17 25.55 4.83
CA ALA A 284 0.02 25.39 3.40
C ALA A 284 1.48 25.74 3.04
N GLN A 285 2.14 24.86 2.30
CA GLN A 285 3.54 25.04 1.94
C GLN A 285 3.87 24.41 0.60
N ARG A 286 5.01 24.81 0.04
CA ARG A 286 5.63 24.07 -1.06
C ARG A 286 6.25 22.82 -0.48
N VAL A 287 5.94 21.67 -1.08
CA VAL A 287 6.57 20.41 -0.72
C VAL A 287 7.79 20.20 -1.61
N ARG A 288 8.90 19.72 -1.05
CA ARG A 288 10.10 19.39 -1.83
C ARG A 288 9.76 18.32 -2.86
N ARG A 289 10.33 18.42 -4.08
CA ARG A 289 10.15 17.32 -5.04
C ARG A 289 10.79 16.03 -4.53
N GLY A 290 10.21 14.90 -4.90
CA GLY A 290 10.54 13.58 -4.37
C GLY A 290 9.85 13.23 -3.04
N SER A 291 8.93 14.07 -2.55
CA SER A 291 8.23 13.81 -1.28
C SER A 291 7.15 12.74 -1.40
N ASN A 292 7.01 11.92 -0.36
CA ASN A 292 5.95 10.92 -0.24
C ASN A 292 4.82 11.38 0.71
N SER A 293 4.80 12.68 1.06
CA SER A 293 3.83 13.24 2.01
C SER A 293 2.54 13.73 1.36
N VAL A 294 2.55 13.89 0.03
CA VAL A 294 1.45 14.49 -0.71
C VAL A 294 0.36 13.48 -0.99
N ARG A 295 -0.87 13.91 -0.72
CA ARG A 295 -2.07 13.10 -0.91
C ARG A 295 -3.09 13.84 -1.77
N ILE A 296 -3.94 13.11 -2.47
CA ILE A 296 -5.05 13.68 -3.24
C ILE A 296 -6.37 13.41 -2.53
N ILE A 297 -7.18 14.45 -2.39
CA ILE A 297 -8.51 14.38 -1.79
C ILE A 297 -9.50 15.23 -2.61
N PRO A 298 -10.80 14.87 -2.74
CA PRO A 298 -11.76 15.67 -3.49
C PRO A 298 -12.00 17.01 -2.80
N ILE A 299 -11.51 18.09 -3.42
CA ILE A 299 -11.71 19.47 -2.97
C ILE A 299 -12.36 20.26 -4.11
N CYS A 300 -13.26 21.19 -3.78
CA CYS A 300 -13.85 22.08 -4.77
C CYS A 300 -12.83 23.12 -5.25
N SER A 301 -12.98 23.58 -6.49
CA SER A 301 -12.04 24.55 -7.08
C SER A 301 -11.84 25.80 -6.22
N ALA A 302 -12.88 26.32 -5.55
CA ALA A 302 -12.79 27.49 -4.67
C ALA A 302 -11.86 27.24 -3.45
N HIS A 303 -12.03 26.08 -2.82
CA HIS A 303 -11.25 25.67 -1.66
C HIS A 303 -9.80 25.31 -2.04
N ASN A 304 -9.60 24.74 -3.23
CA ASN A 304 -8.28 24.33 -3.72
C ASN A 304 -7.39 25.51 -4.13
N HIS A 305 -7.97 26.61 -4.64
CA HIS A 305 -7.21 27.80 -5.06
C HIS A 305 -6.72 28.67 -3.89
N THR A 306 -7.13 28.38 -2.66
CA THR A 306 -6.76 29.21 -1.52
C THR A 306 -5.49 28.66 -0.87
N SER A 307 -4.34 29.05 -1.41
CA SER A 307 -3.00 28.73 -0.89
C SER A 307 -2.69 29.33 0.50
N PHE A 308 -3.60 30.14 1.06
CA PHE A 308 -3.47 30.79 2.37
C PHE A 308 -4.24 30.08 3.49
N VAL A 309 -4.94 28.99 3.19
CA VAL A 309 -5.66 28.24 4.24
C VAL A 309 -4.70 27.26 4.87
N ASN A 310 -4.27 27.63 6.08
CA ASN A 310 -3.32 26.87 6.87
C ASN A 310 -3.90 25.52 7.31
N ALA A 311 -5.15 25.46 7.78
CA ALA A 311 -5.75 24.22 8.27
C ALA A 311 -7.19 24.03 7.78
N MET A 312 -7.48 22.86 7.22
CA MET A 312 -8.81 22.36 6.86
C MET A 312 -9.06 21.02 7.54
N GLU A 313 -10.33 20.66 7.73
CA GLU A 313 -10.72 19.37 8.32
C GLU A 313 -11.34 18.44 7.27
N ALA A 314 -10.96 17.16 7.30
CA ALA A 314 -11.60 16.11 6.50
C ALA A 314 -12.91 15.63 7.17
N ARG A 315 -14.07 15.85 6.53
CA ARG A 315 -15.39 15.51 7.12
C ARG A 315 -16.20 14.43 6.42
N ALA A 316 -16.29 14.46 5.10
CA ALA A 316 -17.14 13.55 4.33
C ALA A 316 -16.32 12.43 3.69
N GLU A 317 -15.45 12.80 2.75
CA GLU A 317 -14.54 11.87 2.09
C GLU A 317 -13.23 11.79 2.89
N ARG A 318 -13.04 10.67 3.59
CA ARG A 318 -11.84 10.40 4.41
C ARG A 318 -10.76 9.62 3.66
N TRP A 319 -11.12 9.01 2.54
CA TRP A 319 -10.17 8.30 1.70
C TRP A 319 -9.37 9.30 0.87
N VAL A 320 -8.07 9.07 0.75
CA VAL A 320 -7.15 9.86 -0.05
C VAL A 320 -6.32 8.93 -0.93
N VAL A 321 -5.81 9.47 -2.03
CA VAL A 321 -4.74 8.80 -2.80
C VAL A 321 -3.41 9.25 -2.23
N VAL A 322 -2.49 8.33 -2.01
CA VAL A 322 -1.12 8.60 -1.56
C VAL A 322 -0.21 8.67 -2.77
N LEU A 323 0.56 9.75 -2.88
CA LEU A 323 1.56 9.91 -3.92
C LEU A 323 2.95 9.60 -3.37
N LYS A 324 3.76 8.92 -4.18
CA LYS A 324 5.20 8.77 -3.99
C LYS A 324 5.94 9.66 -4.98
N ASN A 325 7.13 10.12 -4.61
CA ASN A 325 8.00 10.91 -5.49
C ASN A 325 7.31 12.17 -6.04
N TYR A 326 6.61 12.91 -5.19
CA TYR A 326 5.85 14.09 -5.63
C TYR A 326 6.72 15.07 -6.41
N HIS A 327 6.39 15.38 -7.67
CA HIS A 327 7.30 16.05 -8.59
C HIS A 327 7.33 17.58 -8.45
N ASN A 328 6.38 18.20 -7.72
CA ASN A 328 6.18 19.65 -7.55
C ASN A 328 6.88 20.53 -8.61
N PRO A 329 6.22 20.77 -9.76
CA PRO A 329 6.84 21.42 -10.93
C PRO A 329 7.46 22.78 -10.64
#